data_AF-A0A377B866-F1
#
_entry.id   AF-A0A377B866-F1
#
_cell.length_a   1.000
_cell.length_b   1.000
_cell.length_c   1.000
_cell.angle_alpha   90.00
_cell.angle_beta   90.00
_cell.angle_gamma   90.00
#
_symmetry.space_group_name_H-M   'P 1'
#
loop_
_entity.id
_entity.type
_entity.pdbx_description
1 polymer ?
#
loop_
_entity_poly.entity_id
_entity_poly.type
_entity_poly.pdbx_seq_one_letter_code
_entity_poly.pdbx_strand_id
1 'polypeptide(L)'
;MLAQLMGSGVGEITAVVVRYYGGILLGTGGLVKAYGGGVNQALRQLTTQRKTPLTEYTLQCEYSQLTGIEALLGQCGRQNYQQ
;
A
#
# COMPACT_ATOMS: atom_id res chain seq x y z
N MET A 1 -3.37 10.81 12.77
CA MET A 1 -2.56 10.26 11.66
C MET A 1 -3.30 9.14 10.94
N LEU A 2 -3.67 8.04 11.62
CA LEU A 2 -4.38 6.93 10.98
C LEU A 2 -5.64 7.39 10.24
N ALA A 3 -6.44 8.29 10.82
CA ALA A 3 -7.61 8.85 10.14
C ALA A 3 -7.30 9.54 8.80
N GLN A 4 -6.10 10.11 8.63
CA GLN A 4 -5.67 10.70 7.35
C GLN A 4 -5.31 9.62 6.33
N LEU A 5 -4.69 8.51 6.76
CA LEU A 5 -4.40 7.36 5.90
C LEU A 5 -5.69 6.63 5.50
N MET A 6 -6.60 6.41 6.44
CA MET A 6 -7.90 5.79 6.14
C MET A 6 -8.75 6.66 5.22
N GLY A 7 -8.68 7.98 5.38
CA GLY A 7 -9.41 8.93 4.53
C GLY A 7 -8.75 9.22 3.17
N SER A 8 -7.52 8.75 2.93
CA SER A 8 -6.81 9.05 1.66
C SER A 8 -7.21 8.12 0.52
N GLY A 9 -7.83 6.97 0.81
CA GLY A 9 -8.13 5.95 -0.19
C GLY A 9 -6.90 5.23 -0.75
N VAL A 10 -5.73 5.38 -0.11
CA VAL A 10 -4.48 4.73 -0.52
C VAL A 10 -4.19 3.54 0.41
N GLY A 11 -4.10 2.35 -0.18
CA GLY A 11 -3.71 1.12 0.51
C GLY A 11 -2.21 0.86 0.50
N GLU A 12 -1.76 -0.14 1.27
CA GLU A 12 -0.36 -0.61 1.30
C GLU A 12 0.67 0.47 1.68
N ILE A 13 0.32 1.38 2.59
CA ILE A 13 1.20 2.46 3.05
C ILE A 13 1.34 2.51 4.57
N THR A 14 2.50 2.99 5.03
CA THR A 14 2.80 3.30 6.43
C THR A 14 3.35 4.72 6.51
N ALA A 15 2.99 5.47 7.56
CA ALA A 15 3.50 6.81 7.79
C ALA A 15 4.23 6.92 9.12
N VAL A 16 5.36 7.63 9.10
CA VAL A 16 6.17 7.96 10.29
C VAL A 16 6.36 9.47 10.32
N VAL A 17 6.17 10.09 11.49
CA VAL A 17 6.48 11.51 11.69
C VAL A 17 7.53 11.63 12.77
N VAL A 18 8.68 12.17 12.39
CA VAL A 18 9.76 12.50 13.33
C VAL A 18 9.50 13.90 13.88
N ARG A 19 9.51 14.02 15.22
CA ARG A 19 9.35 15.31 15.91
C ARG A 19 10.53 15.55 16.83
N TYR A 20 11.18 16.69 16.65
CA TYR A 20 12.18 17.21 17.58
C TYR A 20 11.53 18.23 18.53
N TYR A 21 11.91 18.22 19.80
CA TYR A 21 11.37 19.16 20.79
C TYR A 21 11.95 20.56 20.56
N GLY A 22 11.08 21.57 20.45
CA GLY A 22 11.46 22.95 20.12
C GLY A 22 11.47 23.91 21.31
N GLY A 23 11.50 23.42 22.56
CA GLY A 23 11.56 24.27 23.75
C GLY A 23 10.19 24.67 24.35
N ILE A 24 9.08 24.45 23.64
CA ILE A 24 7.71 24.72 24.13
C ILE A 24 6.77 23.54 23.79
N LEU A 25 5.86 23.22 24.72
CA LEU A 25 4.84 22.18 24.54
C LEU A 25 3.68 22.69 23.67
N LEU A 26 3.24 21.86 22.72
CA LEU A 26 2.17 22.20 21.77
C LEU A 26 0.75 21.96 22.31
N GLY A 27 0.62 21.31 23.47
CA GLY A 27 -0.65 20.79 23.98
C GLY A 27 -1.28 19.72 23.07
N THR A 28 -2.37 19.11 23.53
CA THR A 28 -3.01 17.97 22.82
C THR A 28 -3.50 18.36 21.42
N GLY A 29 -4.18 19.50 21.29
CA GLY A 29 -4.68 19.98 20.00
C GLY A 29 -3.58 20.34 19.01
N GLY A 30 -2.47 20.91 19.49
CA GLY A 30 -1.31 21.23 18.66
C GLY A 30 -0.59 19.98 18.16
N LEU A 31 -0.44 18.96 19.00
CA LEU A 31 0.12 17.67 18.57
C LEU A 31 -0.75 17.00 17.51
N VAL A 32 -2.08 16.95 17.70
CA VAL A 32 -3.00 16.36 16.72
C VAL A 32 -2.88 17.07 15.36
N LYS A 33 -2.83 18.41 15.35
CA LYS A 33 -2.66 19.20 14.12
C LYS A 33 -1.30 19.00 13.46
N ALA A 34 -0.21 19.01 14.22
CA ALA A 34 1.14 18.84 13.67
C ALA A 34 1.32 17.46 13.02
N TYR A 35 0.94 16.41 13.75
CA TYR A 35 1.06 15.04 13.30
C TYR A 35 0.10 14.68 12.17
N GLY A 36 -1.17 15.06 12.29
CA GLY A 36 -2.16 14.85 11.23
C GLY A 36 -1.85 15.68 9.99
N GLY A 37 -1.47 16.95 10.17
CA GLY A 37 -1.15 17.87 9.10
C GLY A 37 0.08 17.45 8.31
N GLY A 38 1.15 16.99 8.97
CA GLY A 38 2.34 16.48 8.29
C GLY A 38 2.04 15.29 7.38
N VAL A 39 1.26 14.32 7.86
CA VAL A 39 0.82 13.18 7.03
C VAL A 39 -0.06 13.62 5.86
N ASN A 40 -1.00 14.56 6.08
CA ASN A 40 -1.84 15.09 5.00
C ASN A 40 -1.01 15.79 3.92
N GLN A 41 -0.02 16.59 4.32
CA GLN A 41 0.86 17.28 3.37
C GLN A 41 1.71 16.29 2.56
N ALA A 42 2.18 15.21 3.18
CA ALA A 42 2.90 14.15 2.48
C ALA A 42 2.00 13.39 1.49
N LEU A 43 0.77 13.06 1.90
CA LEU A 43 -0.22 12.37 1.04
C LEU A 43 -0.56 13.17 -0.23
N ARG A 44 -0.60 14.51 -0.15
CA ARG A 44 -0.85 15.38 -1.32
C ARG A 44 0.24 15.31 -2.39
N GLN A 45 1.44 14.88 -2.01
CA GLN A 45 2.60 14.76 -2.90
C GLN A 45 2.88 13.31 -3.31
N LEU A 46 2.12 12.36 -2.76
CA LEU A 46 2.33 10.94 -2.99
C LEU A 46 1.81 10.53 -4.37
N THR A 47 2.72 10.08 -5.23
CA THR A 47 2.35 9.41 -6.48
C THR A 47 1.82 8.01 -6.17
N THR A 48 0.71 7.62 -6.79
CA THR A 48 0.07 6.32 -6.58
C THR A 48 -0.01 5.53 -7.88
N GLN A 49 -0.03 4.21 -7.76
CA GLN A 49 -0.27 3.30 -8.87
C GLN A 49 -1.41 2.35 -8.51
N ARG A 50 -2.20 1.94 -9.52
CA ARG A 50 -3.28 0.98 -9.30
C ARG A 50 -2.69 -0.41 -9.18
N LYS A 51 -2.95 -1.06 -8.05
CA LYS A 51 -2.65 -2.48 -7.85
C LYS A 51 -3.94 -3.30 -7.94
N THR A 52 -3.98 -4.21 -8.90
CA THR A 52 -5.06 -5.18 -9.03
C THR A 52 -4.70 -6.43 -8.23
N PRO A 53 -5.47 -6.83 -7.22
CA PRO A 53 -5.19 -8.04 -6.45
C PRO A 53 -5.34 -9.27 -7.34
N LEU A 54 -4.41 -10.21 -7.20
CA LEU A 54 -4.53 -11.52 -7.83
C LEU A 54 -5.56 -12.36 -7.06
N THR A 55 -6.34 -13.14 -7.81
CA THR A 55 -7.28 -14.11 -7.21
C THR A 55 -6.61 -15.47 -7.18
N GLU A 56 -6.66 -16.12 -6.02
CA GLU A 56 -6.13 -17.47 -5.85
C GLU A 56 -7.15 -18.50 -6.33
N TYR A 57 -6.69 -19.48 -7.10
CA TYR A 57 -7.50 -20.59 -7.58
C TYR A 57 -6.80 -21.91 -7.27
N THR A 58 -7.58 -22.94 -7.00
CA THR A 58 -7.11 -24.30 -6.88
C THR A 58 -7.55 -25.09 -8.11
N LEU A 59 -6.63 -25.88 -8.66
CA LEU A 59 -6.89 -26.76 -9.80
C LEU A 59 -6.34 -28.15 -9.46
N GLN A 60 -7.12 -29.17 -9.76
CA GLN A 60 -6.68 -30.55 -9.73
C GLN A 60 -6.39 -30.99 -11.15
N CYS A 61 -5.21 -31.58 -11.37
CA CYS A 61 -4.79 -32.09 -12.67
C CYS A 61 -4.02 -33.39 -12.51
N GLU A 62 -3.92 -34.15 -13.59
CA GLU A 62 -3.05 -35.33 -13.64
C GLU A 62 -1.59 -34.91 -13.77
N TYR A 63 -0.66 -35.75 -13.31
CA TYR A 63 0.78 -35.49 -13.40
C TYR A 63 1.24 -35.24 -14.85
N SER A 64 0.59 -35.90 -15.82
CA SER A 64 0.82 -35.72 -17.27
C SER A 64 0.53 -34.29 -17.76
N GLN A 65 -0.34 -33.55 -17.07
CA GLN A 65 -0.81 -32.22 -17.45
C GLN A 65 0.02 -31.09 -16.80
N LEU A 66 0.85 -31.41 -15.81
CA LEU A 66 1.58 -30.43 -14.98
C LEU A 66 2.40 -29.45 -15.83
N THR A 67 3.25 -29.96 -16.71
CA THR A 67 4.13 -29.12 -17.56
C THR A 67 3.33 -28.23 -18.51
N GLY A 68 2.20 -28.72 -19.02
CA GLY A 68 1.30 -27.93 -19.88
C GLY A 68 0.63 -26.80 -19.12
N ILE A 69 0.16 -27.07 -17.90
CA ILE A 69 -0.48 -26.08 -17.02
C ILE A 69 0.52 -24.99 -16.60
N GLU A 70 1.75 -25.36 -16.23
CA GLU A 70 2.80 -24.40 -15.89
C GLU A 70 3.14 -23.47 -17.07
N ALA A 71 3.25 -24.03 -18.28
CA ALA A 71 3.50 -23.25 -19.49
C ALA A 71 2.36 -22.26 -19.80
N LEU A 72 1.10 -22.67 -19.60
CA LEU A 72 -0.07 -21.81 -19.78
C LEU A 72 -0.14 -20.71 -18.72
N LEU A 73 0.14 -21.03 -17.45
CA LEU A 73 0.18 -20.05 -16.36
C LEU A 73 1.28 -19.00 -16.59
N GLY A 74 2.45 -19.42 -17.08
CA GLY A 74 3.55 -18.50 -17.42
C GLY A 74 3.21 -17.51 -18.55
N GLN A 75 2.31 -17.88 -19.46
CA GLN A 75 1.82 -17.01 -20.53
C GLN A 75 0.75 -16.02 -20.04
N CYS A 76 -0.12 -16.44 -19.12
CA CYS A 76 -1.18 -15.58 -18.57
C CYS A 76 -0.67 -14.60 -17.49
N GLY A 77 0.34 -14.96 -16.71
CA GLY A 77 0.78 -14.18 -15.53
C GLY A 77 1.56 -12.89 -15.81
N ARG A 78 1.91 -12.61 -17.07
CA ARG A 78 2.89 -11.54 -17.40
C ARG A 78 2.31 -10.13 -17.53
N GLN A 79 0.99 -9.94 -17.42
CA GLN A 79 0.39 -8.66 -17.80
C GLN A 79 0.47 -7.53 -16.77
N ASN A 80 0.79 -7.76 -15.49
CA ASN A 80 0.68 -6.69 -14.47
C ASN A 80 1.82 -6.62 -13.43
N TYR A 81 2.95 -7.29 -13.67
CA TYR A 81 4.11 -7.22 -12.77
C TYR A 81 5.11 -6.20 -13.29
N GLN A 82 4.77 -4.91 -13.22
CA GLN A 82 5.77 -3.85 -13.31
C GLN A 82 5.98 -3.33 -11.88
N GLN A 83 7.16 -3.61 -11.34
CA GLN A 83 7.70 -2.93 -10.17
C GLN A 83 8.19 -1.54 -10.56
#